data_AF-H1UVH6-F1
#
_entry.id   AF-H1UVH6-F1
#
_cell.length_a   1.000
_cell.length_b   1.000
_cell.length_c   1.000
_cell.angle_alpha   90.00
_cell.angle_beta   90.00
_cell.angle_gamma   90.00
#
_symmetry.space_group_name_H-M   'P 1'
#
loop_
_entity.id
_entity.type
_entity.pdbx_description
1 polymer ?
#
loop_
_entity_poly.entity_id
_entity_poly.type
_entity_poly.pdbx_seq_one_letter_code
_entity_poly.pdbx_strand_id
1 'polypeptide(L)'
;MGISRRPKDKSAKTGPAGPSGAAGGGGKPKKATYEVTKKKEIGVSDLTLLSKVSNEAINDNLKKRFEGQEIYTYIGHVLVSVNPFRDLGIYTDQVLDSYKGKNRLEMPPHVFAIAESAYYNMKAYQDNQCVIISGESGAGKTEAAKRIMQYIANVSGGESGDIKQIKD
;
A
#
# COMPACT_ATOMS: atom_id res chain seq x y z
N MET A 1 9.47 -75.07 -32.94
CA MET A 1 8.60 -74.39 -33.92
C MET A 1 8.62 -72.91 -33.56
N GLY A 2 9.49 -72.10 -34.16
CA GLY A 2 9.33 -71.59 -35.53
C GLY A 2 8.82 -70.14 -35.42
N ILE A 3 9.69 -69.12 -35.26
CA ILE A 3 10.26 -68.27 -36.34
C ILE A 3 9.11 -67.44 -36.99
N SER A 4 9.07 -66.11 -37.12
CA SER A 4 10.07 -65.07 -37.43
C SER A 4 9.33 -63.72 -37.31
N ARG A 5 9.89 -62.68 -36.68
CA ARG A 5 10.72 -61.60 -37.26
C ARG A 5 9.96 -60.48 -38.01
N ARG A 6 10.22 -59.26 -37.50
CA ARG A 6 10.22 -57.94 -38.14
C ARG A 6 10.59 -57.94 -39.62
N PRO A 7 10.22 -56.85 -40.31
CA PRO A 7 11.25 -55.97 -40.88
C PRO A 7 10.90 -54.48 -40.65
N LYS A 8 11.78 -53.48 -40.73
CA LYS A 8 13.21 -53.39 -40.99
C LYS A 8 13.65 -51.98 -40.55
N ASP A 9 14.84 -51.90 -39.97
CA ASP A 9 15.64 -50.68 -39.80
C ASP A 9 15.84 -49.91 -41.10
N LYS A 10 16.05 -48.59 -40.98
CA LYS A 10 17.06 -47.87 -41.76
C LYS A 10 17.57 -46.61 -41.02
N SER A 11 18.68 -46.84 -40.32
CA SER A 11 19.92 -46.05 -40.25
C SER A 11 19.90 -44.55 -40.54
N ALA A 12 20.48 -43.81 -39.60
CA ALA A 12 20.98 -42.45 -39.69
C ALA A 12 21.92 -42.20 -40.88
N LYS A 13 21.90 -40.97 -41.42
CA LYS A 13 23.05 -40.29 -42.05
C LYS A 13 22.85 -38.78 -42.09
N THR A 14 23.98 -38.09 -41.97
CA THR A 14 24.24 -36.68 -41.68
C THR A 14 24.34 -35.77 -42.92
N GLY A 15 23.69 -34.58 -42.87
CA GLY A 15 23.99 -33.28 -43.54
C GLY A 15 23.88 -33.14 -45.08
N PRO A 16 23.90 -31.92 -45.70
CA PRO A 16 23.54 -30.55 -45.24
C PRO A 16 22.58 -29.76 -46.21
N ALA A 17 22.10 -28.57 -45.77
CA ALA A 17 21.56 -27.39 -46.50
C ALA A 17 20.42 -27.59 -47.55
N GLY A 18 19.15 -27.23 -47.32
CA GLY A 18 18.51 -25.88 -47.27
C GLY A 18 17.37 -25.81 -48.34
N PRO A 19 16.56 -24.75 -48.51
CA PRO A 19 15.84 -23.87 -47.58
C PRO A 19 14.29 -23.91 -47.81
N SER A 20 13.44 -23.70 -46.79
CA SER A 20 12.08 -23.15 -47.00
C SER A 20 11.39 -22.79 -45.68
N GLY A 21 10.76 -21.62 -45.67
CA GLY A 21 10.33 -20.88 -44.48
C GLY A 21 9.27 -21.52 -43.59
N ALA A 22 9.25 -21.07 -42.34
CA ALA A 22 8.04 -20.80 -41.58
C ALA A 22 8.38 -19.75 -40.50
N ALA A 23 7.57 -18.70 -40.47
CA ALA A 23 7.76 -17.51 -39.66
C ALA A 23 7.71 -17.80 -38.15
N GLY A 24 8.80 -17.52 -37.44
CA GLY A 24 8.82 -17.43 -35.98
C GLY A 24 8.26 -16.09 -35.54
N GLY A 25 7.09 -16.09 -34.92
CA GLY A 25 6.42 -14.92 -34.39
C GLY A 25 7.29 -14.18 -33.37
N GLY A 26 7.81 -13.01 -33.76
CA GLY A 26 8.42 -12.06 -32.86
C GLY A 26 7.38 -11.54 -31.87
N GLY A 27 7.38 -12.09 -30.66
CA GLY A 27 6.66 -11.54 -29.52
C GLY A 27 7.17 -10.13 -29.25
N LYS A 28 6.46 -9.13 -29.75
CA LYS A 28 6.71 -7.72 -29.45
C LYS A 28 6.68 -7.55 -27.93
N PRO A 29 7.69 -6.92 -27.30
CA PRO A 29 7.65 -6.65 -25.88
C PRO A 29 6.42 -5.80 -25.58
N LYS A 30 5.52 -6.32 -24.74
CA LYS A 30 4.34 -5.58 -24.27
C LYS A 30 4.87 -4.36 -23.52
N LYS A 31 4.67 -3.17 -24.09
CA LYS A 31 4.94 -1.90 -23.40
C LYS A 31 4.20 -1.94 -22.07
N ALA A 32 4.90 -1.70 -20.98
CA ALA A 32 4.28 -1.52 -19.68
C ALA A 32 3.25 -0.41 -19.80
N THR A 33 1.96 -0.74 -19.70
CA THR A 33 0.92 0.24 -19.50
C THR A 33 1.09 0.75 -18.08
N TYR A 34 1.81 1.84 -17.92
CA TYR A 34 1.81 2.60 -16.68
C TYR A 34 0.38 3.12 -16.51
N GLU A 35 -0.38 2.54 -15.58
CA GLU A 35 -1.66 3.12 -15.19
C GLU A 35 -1.38 4.47 -14.53
N VAL A 36 -1.44 5.53 -15.34
CA VAL A 36 -1.43 6.90 -14.85
C VAL A 36 -2.83 7.23 -14.36
N THR A 37 -3.21 6.61 -13.25
CA THR A 37 -4.27 7.13 -12.39
C THR A 37 -3.62 7.73 -11.15
N LYS A 38 -2.53 8.50 -11.34
CA LYS A 38 -1.98 9.34 -10.27
C LYS A 38 -3.02 10.41 -9.99
N LYS A 39 -3.80 10.21 -8.92
CA LYS A 39 -4.65 11.26 -8.34
C LYS A 39 -3.79 12.51 -8.22
N LYS A 40 -4.28 13.64 -8.76
CA LYS A 40 -3.56 14.91 -8.73
C LYS A 40 -3.23 15.23 -7.27
N GLU A 41 -1.94 15.28 -6.93
CA GLU A 41 -1.51 15.56 -5.56
C GLU A 41 -1.90 17.00 -5.20
N ILE A 42 -2.69 17.15 -4.14
CA ILE A 42 -3.24 18.44 -3.73
C ILE A 42 -2.33 18.98 -2.64
N GLY A 43 -1.63 20.08 -2.92
CA GLY A 43 -0.67 20.65 -1.97
C GLY A 43 0.50 19.69 -1.69
N VAL A 44 1.18 19.90 -0.58
CA VAL A 44 2.32 19.10 -0.13
C VAL A 44 1.87 18.14 0.96
N SER A 45 2.19 16.86 0.81
CA SER A 45 1.84 15.77 1.74
C SER A 45 2.65 15.79 3.04
N ASP A 46 3.86 16.33 3.03
CA ASP A 46 4.70 16.57 4.21
C ASP A 46 5.11 18.06 4.29
N LEU A 47 4.68 18.75 5.34
CA LEU A 47 4.95 20.18 5.54
C LEU A 47 6.45 20.48 5.74
N THR A 48 7.29 19.49 6.05
CA THR A 48 8.75 19.67 6.09
C THR A 48 9.35 19.96 4.71
N LEU A 49 8.60 19.65 3.63
CA LEU A 49 9.00 19.91 2.25
C LEU A 49 8.53 21.28 1.73
N LEU A 50 7.90 22.11 2.57
CA LEU A 50 7.54 23.48 2.19
C LEU A 50 8.78 24.32 1.93
N SER A 51 8.76 25.10 0.85
CA SER A 51 9.86 26.01 0.48
C SER A 51 10.04 27.17 1.46
N LYS A 52 8.95 27.60 2.10
CA LYS A 52 8.93 28.60 3.16
C LYS A 52 8.17 28.05 4.35
N VAL A 53 8.85 27.94 5.49
CA VAL A 53 8.23 27.54 6.75
C VAL A 53 7.66 28.80 7.42
N SER A 54 6.40 29.12 7.15
CA SER A 54 5.65 30.19 7.81
C SER A 54 4.25 29.72 8.19
N ASN A 55 3.62 30.38 9.16
CA ASN A 55 2.27 30.04 9.61
C ASN A 55 1.25 30.16 8.46
N GLU A 56 1.42 31.16 7.60
CA GLU A 56 0.59 31.40 6.43
C GLU A 56 0.75 30.26 5.42
N ALA A 57 1.99 29.87 5.10
CA ALA A 57 2.25 28.80 4.15
C ALA A 57 1.71 27.44 4.61
N ILE A 58 1.81 27.16 5.91
CA ILE A 58 1.25 25.94 6.52
C ILE A 58 -0.28 25.98 6.43
N ASN A 59 -0.90 27.09 6.82
CA ASN A 59 -2.36 27.24 6.78
C ASN A 59 -2.91 27.14 5.36
N ASP A 60 -2.26 27.79 4.39
CA ASP A 60 -2.63 27.73 2.98
C ASP A 60 -2.56 26.30 2.43
N ASN A 61 -1.52 25.53 2.80
CA ASN A 61 -1.40 24.14 2.39
C ASN A 61 -2.49 23.26 3.02
N LEU A 62 -2.74 23.41 4.33
CA LEU A 62 -3.78 22.66 5.03
C LEU A 62 -5.17 22.98 4.46
N LYS A 63 -5.47 24.25 4.18
CA LYS A 63 -6.72 24.68 3.56
C LYS A 63 -6.90 24.07 2.17
N LYS A 64 -5.88 24.16 1.33
CA LYS A 64 -5.90 23.59 -0.03
C LYS A 64 -6.12 22.08 -0.01
N ARG A 65 -5.46 21.36 0.90
CA ARG A 65 -5.64 19.91 1.10
C ARG A 65 -7.04 19.57 1.58
N PHE A 66 -7.56 20.33 2.53
CA PHE A 66 -8.91 20.15 3.06
C PHE A 66 -10.00 20.36 2.00
N GLU A 67 -9.89 21.39 1.17
CA GLU A 67 -10.78 21.62 0.01
C GLU A 67 -10.71 20.45 -0.99
N GLY A 68 -9.53 19.83 -1.09
CA GLY A 68 -9.26 18.61 -1.85
C GLY A 68 -9.72 17.30 -1.19
N GLN A 69 -10.41 17.36 -0.04
CA GLN A 69 -10.82 16.20 0.75
C GLN A 69 -9.63 15.35 1.28
N GLU A 70 -8.45 15.93 1.39
CA GLU A 70 -7.27 15.31 2.02
C GLU A 70 -7.09 15.90 3.43
N ILE A 71 -7.56 15.17 4.44
CA ILE A 71 -7.60 15.66 5.82
C ILE A 71 -6.31 15.39 6.61
N TYR A 72 -5.47 14.50 6.10
CA TYR A 72 -4.24 14.06 6.73
C TYR A 72 -3.03 14.68 6.03
N THR A 73 -2.09 15.20 6.83
CA THR A 73 -0.84 15.80 6.34
C THR A 73 0.28 15.49 7.32
N TYR A 74 1.47 15.13 6.84
CA TYR A 74 2.63 14.91 7.68
C TYR A 74 3.31 16.21 8.09
N ILE A 75 3.91 16.19 9.28
CA ILE A 75 4.97 17.10 9.71
C ILE A 75 6.08 16.23 10.27
N GLY A 76 6.95 15.72 9.39
CA GLY A 76 7.99 14.77 9.77
C GLY A 76 7.40 13.50 10.39
N HIS A 77 7.54 13.32 11.71
CA HIS A 77 6.98 12.17 12.44
C HIS A 77 5.57 12.38 12.99
N VAL A 78 5.06 13.61 12.97
CA VAL A 78 3.72 13.94 13.45
C VAL A 78 2.72 13.87 12.30
N LEU A 79 1.50 13.41 12.59
CA LEU A 79 0.38 13.45 11.66
C LEU A 79 -0.60 14.55 12.08
N VAL A 80 -0.82 15.52 11.20
CA VAL A 80 -1.87 16.54 11.37
C VAL A 80 -3.14 16.04 10.71
N SER A 81 -4.25 16.16 11.44
CA SER A 81 -5.59 15.78 11.00
C SER A 81 -6.52 16.98 11.12
N VAL A 82 -7.22 17.32 10.05
CA VAL A 82 -8.26 18.36 10.04
C VAL A 82 -9.63 17.69 9.95
N ASN A 83 -10.49 17.84 10.98
CA ASN A 83 -11.78 17.15 11.02
C ASN A 83 -12.73 17.65 9.90
N PRO A 84 -13.17 16.78 8.97
CA PRO A 84 -14.09 17.18 7.90
C PRO A 84 -15.56 17.28 8.32
N PHE A 85 -15.92 16.86 9.54
CA PHE A 85 -17.30 16.77 10.04
C PHE A 85 -18.27 15.96 9.15
N ARG A 86 -17.71 15.11 8.28
CA ARG A 86 -18.43 14.21 7.38
C ARG A 86 -17.58 12.98 7.12
N ASP A 87 -18.22 11.89 6.70
CA ASP A 87 -17.49 10.72 6.23
C ASP A 87 -16.91 10.96 4.83
N LEU A 88 -15.66 10.59 4.63
CA LEU A 88 -14.95 10.65 3.35
C LEU A 88 -14.76 9.28 2.71
N GLY A 89 -15.17 8.19 3.38
CA GLY A 89 -15.00 6.82 2.88
C GLY A 89 -13.54 6.35 2.85
N ILE A 90 -12.67 6.97 3.66
CA ILE A 90 -11.22 6.67 3.68
C ILE A 90 -10.84 5.52 4.63
N TYR A 91 -11.79 5.02 5.44
CA TYR A 91 -11.56 3.97 6.45
C TYR A 91 -12.10 2.61 6.02
N THR A 92 -11.93 2.24 4.76
CA THR A 92 -12.34 0.92 4.25
C THR A 92 -11.28 -0.13 4.53
N ASP A 93 -11.68 -1.40 4.55
CA ASP A 93 -10.75 -2.53 4.73
C ASP A 93 -9.71 -2.58 3.60
N GLN A 94 -10.09 -2.22 2.37
CA GLN A 94 -9.18 -2.11 1.23
C GLN A 94 -8.06 -1.07 1.48
N VAL A 95 -8.43 0.09 2.03
CA VAL A 95 -7.45 1.12 2.39
C VAL A 95 -6.57 0.59 3.51
N LEU A 96 -7.14 0.01 4.56
CA LEU A 96 -6.39 -0.60 5.66
C LEU A 96 -5.33 -1.59 5.15
N ASP A 97 -5.73 -2.52 4.28
CA ASP A 97 -4.84 -3.53 3.69
C ASP A 97 -3.72 -2.90 2.86
N SER A 98 -3.99 -1.78 2.18
CA SER A 98 -2.97 -1.08 1.39
C SER A 98 -1.81 -0.52 2.23
N TYR A 99 -2.03 -0.24 3.52
CA TYR A 99 -0.99 0.27 4.43
C TYR A 99 -0.19 -0.85 5.12
N LYS A 100 -0.63 -2.11 5.07
CA LYS A 100 0.06 -3.22 5.75
C LYS A 100 1.46 -3.45 5.18
N GLY A 101 2.47 -3.51 6.04
CA GLY A 101 3.86 -3.76 5.67
C GLY A 101 4.48 -2.65 4.81
N LYS A 102 3.82 -1.48 4.70
CA LYS A 102 4.31 -0.36 3.89
C LYS A 102 5.06 0.64 4.73
N ASN A 103 6.13 1.17 4.15
CA ASN A 103 6.84 2.29 4.77
C ASN A 103 5.96 3.55 4.67
N ARG A 104 5.96 4.36 5.73
CA ARG A 104 5.28 5.66 5.78
C ARG A 104 5.60 6.55 4.58
N LEU A 105 6.84 6.52 4.08
CA LEU A 105 7.27 7.36 2.96
C LEU A 105 6.73 6.90 1.60
N GLU A 106 6.26 5.66 1.50
CA GLU A 106 5.71 5.09 0.25
C GLU A 106 4.22 5.34 0.10
N MET A 107 3.54 5.71 1.19
CA MET A 107 2.10 5.84 1.26
C MET A 107 1.70 7.29 1.58
N PRO A 108 0.51 7.74 1.11
CA PRO A 108 0.03 9.07 1.45
C PRO A 108 -0.25 9.21 2.96
N PRO A 109 -0.32 10.44 3.48
CA PRO A 109 -0.56 10.66 4.90
C PRO A 109 -1.89 10.06 5.35
N HIS A 110 -1.82 9.19 6.38
CA HIS A 110 -2.99 8.54 6.93
C HIS A 110 -2.77 8.05 8.36
N VAL A 111 -3.84 7.92 9.13
CA VAL A 111 -3.80 7.39 10.51
C VAL A 111 -3.29 5.93 10.54
N PHE A 112 -3.63 5.14 9.53
CA PHE A 112 -3.16 3.75 9.40
C PHE A 112 -1.64 3.65 9.19
N ALA A 113 -1.01 4.63 8.54
CA ALA A 113 0.44 4.66 8.42
C ALA A 113 1.15 4.87 9.78
N ILE A 114 0.54 5.65 10.68
CA ILE A 114 1.05 5.83 12.05
C ILE A 114 0.87 4.54 12.86
N ALA A 115 -0.28 3.89 12.73
CA ALA A 115 -0.55 2.61 13.39
C ALA A 115 0.42 1.52 12.90
N GLU A 116 0.65 1.42 11.59
CA GLU A 116 1.61 0.47 11.01
C GLU A 116 3.04 0.77 11.44
N SER A 117 3.46 2.03 11.42
CA SER A 117 4.81 2.39 11.88
C SER A 117 5.02 2.02 13.34
N ALA A 118 4.03 2.25 14.21
CA ALA A 118 4.10 1.84 15.60
C ALA A 118 4.15 0.31 15.72
N TYR A 119 3.26 -0.41 15.03
CA TYR A 119 3.22 -1.87 15.06
C TYR A 119 4.51 -2.52 14.54
N TYR A 120 5.03 -2.02 13.42
CA TYR A 120 6.29 -2.44 12.83
C TYR A 120 7.46 -2.21 13.79
N ASN A 121 7.59 -1.02 14.37
CA ASN A 121 8.66 -0.71 15.32
C ASN A 121 8.59 -1.58 16.58
N MET A 122 7.37 -1.81 17.09
CA MET A 122 7.15 -2.70 18.22
C MET A 122 7.63 -4.12 17.92
N LYS A 123 7.33 -4.65 16.73
CA LYS A 123 7.76 -6.01 16.32
C LYS A 123 9.23 -6.10 15.99
N ALA A 124 9.78 -5.12 15.28
CA ALA A 124 11.15 -5.13 14.77
C ALA A 124 12.18 -4.90 15.90
N TYR A 125 11.90 -3.96 16.79
CA TYR A 125 12.81 -3.57 17.86
C TYR A 125 12.45 -4.14 19.24
N GLN A 126 11.32 -4.84 19.35
CA GLN A 126 10.80 -5.39 20.62
C GLN A 126 10.66 -4.34 21.74
N ASP A 127 10.29 -3.11 21.36
CA ASP A 127 10.15 -1.99 22.29
C ASP A 127 8.71 -1.45 22.34
N ASN A 128 8.30 -0.99 23.52
CA ASN A 128 6.95 -0.48 23.76
C ASN A 128 6.72 0.83 22.99
N GLN A 129 5.58 0.92 22.31
CA GLN A 129 5.25 2.10 21.51
C GLN A 129 4.12 2.90 22.14
N CYS A 130 4.18 4.22 22.01
CA CYS A 130 3.15 5.14 22.46
C CYS A 130 2.70 6.04 21.30
N VAL A 131 1.39 6.14 21.09
CA VAL A 131 0.79 7.11 20.17
C VAL A 131 0.01 8.13 20.98
N ILE A 132 0.43 9.39 20.91
CA ILE A 132 -0.21 10.50 21.62
C ILE A 132 -1.11 11.24 20.65
N ILE A 133 -2.38 11.40 21.00
CA ILE A 133 -3.38 12.13 20.20
C ILE A 133 -3.82 13.37 20.98
N SER A 134 -3.46 14.54 20.48
CA SER A 134 -3.78 15.84 21.07
C SER A 134 -4.70 16.66 20.16
N GLY A 135 -5.38 17.66 20.73
CA GLY A 135 -6.29 18.55 20.02
C GLY A 135 -7.43 19.05 20.89
N GLU A 136 -8.12 20.09 20.45
CA GLU A 136 -9.26 20.68 21.14
C GLU A 136 -10.48 19.75 21.19
N SER A 137 -11.52 20.17 21.92
CA SER A 137 -12.81 19.47 21.91
C SER A 137 -13.38 19.44 20.49
N GLY A 138 -13.87 18.29 20.03
CA GLY A 138 -14.41 18.13 18.67
C GLY A 138 -13.37 17.94 17.55
N ALA A 139 -12.06 17.95 17.85
CA ALA A 139 -11.01 17.76 16.84
C ALA A 139 -10.95 16.35 16.20
N GLY A 140 -11.71 15.38 16.70
CA GLY A 140 -11.73 14.00 16.17
C GLY A 140 -10.78 13.01 16.84
N LYS A 141 -10.26 13.34 18.04
CA LYS A 141 -9.31 12.47 18.79
C LYS A 141 -9.84 11.05 19.01
N THR A 142 -11.09 10.92 19.45
CA THR A 142 -11.72 9.62 19.74
C THR A 142 -11.85 8.76 18.48
N GLU A 143 -12.20 9.38 17.34
CA GLU A 143 -12.33 8.67 16.07
C GLU A 143 -10.96 8.21 15.58
N ALA A 144 -9.92 9.07 15.66
CA ALA A 144 -8.55 8.69 15.32
C ALA A 144 -8.05 7.52 16.19
N ALA A 145 -8.27 7.56 17.51
CA ALA A 145 -7.91 6.47 18.42
C ALA A 145 -8.60 5.16 18.04
N LYS A 146 -9.90 5.22 17.74
CA LYS A 146 -10.69 4.06 17.29
C LYS A 146 -10.11 3.45 16.01
N ARG A 147 -9.70 4.27 15.03
CA ARG A 147 -9.11 3.79 13.77
C ARG A 147 -7.72 3.17 13.97
N ILE A 148 -6.91 3.72 14.86
CA ILE A 148 -5.61 3.11 15.23
C ILE A 148 -5.83 1.74 15.87
N MET A 149 -6.76 1.64 16.83
CA MET A 149 -7.07 0.36 17.48
C MET A 149 -7.65 -0.66 16.48
N GLN A 150 -8.55 -0.24 15.59
CA GLN A 150 -9.09 -1.09 14.52
C GLN A 150 -7.97 -1.62 13.62
N TYR A 151 -7.02 -0.77 13.25
CA TYR A 151 -5.86 -1.17 12.46
C TYR A 151 -5.02 -2.22 13.19
N ILE A 152 -4.62 -1.94 14.45
CA ILE A 152 -3.81 -2.84 15.27
C ILE A 152 -4.49 -4.19 15.44
N ALA A 153 -5.79 -4.22 15.76
CA ALA A 153 -6.55 -5.46 15.91
C ALA A 153 -6.58 -6.29 14.62
N ASN A 154 -6.65 -5.64 13.46
CA ASN A 154 -6.66 -6.32 12.17
C ASN A 154 -5.29 -6.90 11.80
N VAL A 155 -4.18 -6.18 12.08
CA VAL A 155 -2.81 -6.65 11.78
C VAL A 155 -2.26 -7.62 12.83
N SER A 156 -2.75 -7.55 14.08
CA SER A 156 -2.32 -8.43 15.17
C SER A 156 -3.07 -9.75 15.21
N GLY A 157 -4.26 -9.82 14.60
CA GLY A 157 -5.03 -11.06 14.46
C GLY A 157 -4.34 -12.07 13.53
N GLY A 158 -3.45 -12.88 14.08
CA GLY A 158 -3.02 -14.14 13.47
C GLY A 158 -4.11 -15.21 13.55
N GLU A 159 -3.92 -16.33 12.86
CA GLU A 159 -4.80 -17.53 12.81
C GLU A 159 -5.09 -18.21 14.18
N SER A 160 -4.77 -17.57 15.31
CA SER A 160 -5.12 -18.04 16.64
C SER A 160 -6.50 -17.49 17.04
N GLY A 161 -7.49 -18.36 16.92
CA GLY A 161 -8.93 -18.11 17.05
C GLY A 161 -9.45 -17.70 18.44
N ASP A 162 -8.71 -16.92 19.23
CA ASP A 162 -9.09 -16.59 20.61
C ASP A 162 -9.78 -15.22 20.76
N ILE A 163 -9.75 -14.36 19.71
CA ILE A 163 -10.29 -12.98 19.81
C ILE A 163 -11.74 -12.87 19.28
N LYS A 164 -12.34 -13.96 18.77
CA LYS A 164 -13.71 -13.95 18.21
C LYS A 164 -14.82 -14.17 19.26
N GLN A 165 -14.48 -14.24 20.54
CA GLN A 165 -15.39 -14.57 21.65
C GLN A 165 -15.64 -13.34 22.53
N ILE A 166 -16.29 -12.29 22.02
CA ILE A 166 -17.24 -11.47 22.79
C ILE A 166 -18.26 -10.95 21.76
N LYS A 167 -19.32 -11.74 21.55
CA LYS A 167 -20.60 -11.24 21.06
C LYS A 167 -21.68 -12.21 21.52
N ASP A 168 -22.10 -12.03 22.75
CA ASP A 168 -23.43 -12.37 23.27
C ASP A 168 -23.87 -11.22 24.18
#